data_AF-A0A6I7Q6V2-F1
#
_entry.id   AF-A0A6I7Q6V2-F1
#
_cell.length_a   1.000
_cell.length_b   1.000
_cell.length_c   1.000
_cell.angle_alpha   90.00
_cell.angle_beta   90.00
_cell.angle_gamma   90.00
#
_symmetry.space_group_name_H-M   'P 1'
#
loop_
_entity.id
_entity.type
_entity.pdbx_description
1 polymer ?
#
loop_
_entity_poly.entity_id
_entity_poly.type
_entity_poly.pdbx_seq_one_letter_code
_entity_poly.pdbx_strand_id
1 'polypeptide(L)'
;MATPGVAEPQAQRARPAPAANRRAASDQANDQASADQPAVDPEPGAAATASKAAAKAGIRAARDPAPTRTRNLTRAAATATTTTRRRARKAAAPGVEADSGVEADSTPATRTERKVPVATPVRTRAHSKTPARRFIEPYRFSAGEYATIDAALAASGIDDATARTIFIGAIAYDLALFEAAHATARAADHVVAAAGMDAPAPASLSAPAAASVAVPVAATAAADPVQHRLADLAVAATALSQLLQALDVVERARLGVQLGRADPFARAYGEPYFTAVAGELGHLGVAAQALSAVASVTATPPPAPAPSPAPPPAPTLATPTTTAEVASTTVPDPAERFVCQVARAYRECFDRAPTTRAADPFARVLSAIAKATGLPIPSRPKALAAVLANGCD
;
A
#
# COMPACT_ATOMS: atom_id res chain seq x y z
N MET A 1 40.84 -18.76 68.20
CA MET A 1 39.53 -18.20 67.80
C MET A 1 39.22 -18.74 66.41
N ALA A 2 38.30 -19.69 66.34
CA ALA A 2 37.92 -20.40 65.12
C ALA A 2 36.66 -19.77 64.53
N THR A 3 36.68 -19.50 63.22
CA THR A 3 35.53 -19.02 62.45
C THR A 3 34.65 -20.19 62.00
N PRO A 4 33.31 -20.08 62.04
CA PRO A 4 32.41 -21.13 61.59
C PRO A 4 32.15 -21.03 60.08
N GLY A 5 32.09 -22.18 59.42
CA GLY A 5 31.76 -22.33 58.00
C GLY A 5 30.26 -22.18 57.74
N VAL A 6 29.92 -21.48 56.67
CA VAL A 6 28.55 -21.34 56.15
C VAL A 6 28.36 -22.35 55.02
N ALA A 7 27.36 -23.22 55.18
CA ALA A 7 26.96 -24.23 54.21
C ALA A 7 26.14 -23.62 53.07
N GLU A 8 26.46 -24.04 51.85
CA GLU A 8 25.83 -23.67 50.58
C GLU A 8 24.61 -24.59 50.31
N PRO A 9 23.42 -24.07 49.93
CA PRO A 9 22.27 -24.92 49.63
C PRO A 9 22.32 -25.43 48.19
N GLN A 10 22.39 -26.76 48.04
CA GLN A 10 22.24 -27.45 46.75
C GLN A 10 20.81 -27.32 46.21
N ALA A 11 20.65 -26.61 45.10
CA ALA A 11 19.43 -26.60 44.31
C ALA A 11 19.33 -27.91 43.49
N GLN A 12 18.37 -28.77 43.86
CA GLN A 12 17.99 -29.96 43.10
C GLN A 12 17.39 -29.55 41.74
N ARG A 13 18.07 -29.92 40.65
CA ARG A 13 17.55 -29.85 39.29
C ARG A 13 16.53 -30.97 39.05
N ALA A 14 15.27 -30.60 38.91
CA ALA A 14 14.22 -31.48 38.39
C ALA A 14 14.51 -31.81 36.91
N ARG A 15 14.55 -33.10 36.59
CA ARG A 15 14.64 -33.63 35.22
C ARG A 15 13.27 -33.58 34.54
N PRO A 16 13.13 -33.07 33.31
CA PRO A 16 11.90 -33.23 32.54
C PRO A 16 11.78 -34.64 31.95
N ALA A 17 10.58 -35.21 32.03
CA ALA A 17 10.20 -36.51 31.49
C ALA A 17 10.12 -36.49 29.93
N PRO A 18 10.37 -37.62 29.26
CA PRO A 18 10.35 -37.70 27.80
C PRO A 18 8.93 -37.72 27.24
N ALA A 19 8.69 -36.91 26.19
CA ALA A 19 7.44 -36.86 25.44
C ALA A 19 7.23 -38.16 24.64
N ALA A 20 6.11 -38.82 24.90
CA ALA A 20 5.68 -40.02 24.21
C ALA A 20 5.12 -39.69 22.81
N ASN A 21 5.56 -40.51 21.88
CA ASN A 21 5.23 -40.60 20.46
C ASN A 21 3.71 -40.84 20.26
N ARG A 22 3.00 -39.97 19.54
CA ARG A 22 1.65 -40.26 19.02
C ARG A 22 1.63 -40.09 17.50
N ARG A 23 1.81 -41.20 16.79
CA ARG A 23 1.32 -41.46 15.44
C ARG A 23 0.43 -42.70 15.54
N ALA A 24 -0.86 -42.58 15.19
CA ALA A 24 -1.64 -43.55 14.43
C ALA A 24 -3.15 -43.26 14.52
N ALA A 25 -3.82 -43.53 13.40
CA ALA A 25 -5.24 -43.87 13.24
C ALA A 25 -6.28 -42.76 13.38
N SER A 26 -6.74 -42.26 12.22
CA SER A 26 -8.13 -41.82 12.02
C SER A 26 -8.47 -42.09 10.54
N ASP A 27 -8.69 -43.36 10.26
CA ASP A 27 -9.37 -43.88 9.08
C ASP A 27 -10.44 -44.85 9.59
N GLN A 28 -11.62 -44.78 8.96
CA GLN A 28 -12.83 -45.61 9.10
C GLN A 28 -14.05 -45.05 9.83
N ALA A 29 -15.15 -45.21 9.07
CA ALA A 29 -16.55 -45.40 9.45
C ALA A 29 -17.42 -44.15 9.59
N ASN A 30 -18.02 -43.73 8.47
CA ASN A 30 -19.44 -43.39 8.50
C ASN A 30 -20.08 -43.80 7.16
N ASP A 31 -20.61 -45.01 7.13
CA ASP A 31 -21.46 -45.52 6.05
C ASP A 31 -22.61 -46.32 6.69
N GLN A 32 -23.81 -46.08 6.16
CA GLN A 32 -25.12 -46.72 6.43
C GLN A 32 -25.92 -46.32 7.69
N ALA A 33 -27.03 -45.60 7.47
CA ALA A 33 -28.37 -46.21 7.44
C ALA A 33 -29.43 -45.25 6.86
N SER A 34 -30.10 -45.72 5.80
CA SER A 34 -31.32 -45.19 5.20
C SER A 34 -32.56 -45.43 6.06
N ALA A 35 -33.57 -44.54 5.98
CA ALA A 35 -34.96 -44.83 5.57
C ALA A 35 -35.93 -43.70 5.98
N ASP A 36 -37.05 -43.59 5.25
CA ASP A 36 -38.25 -42.76 5.45
C ASP A 36 -38.24 -41.30 5.01
N GLN A 37 -38.55 -41.07 3.72
CA GLN A 37 -39.53 -40.06 3.32
C GLN A 37 -40.38 -40.55 2.12
N PRO A 38 -41.72 -40.36 2.15
CA PRO A 38 -42.62 -40.89 1.15
C PRO A 38 -42.73 -40.01 -0.11
N ALA A 39 -43.08 -40.70 -1.20
CA ALA A 39 -43.37 -40.19 -2.53
C ALA A 39 -44.58 -39.24 -2.56
N VAL A 40 -44.47 -38.19 -3.38
CA VAL A 40 -45.61 -37.44 -3.90
C VAL A 40 -45.51 -37.48 -5.42
N ASP A 41 -46.50 -38.11 -6.03
CA ASP A 41 -46.67 -38.25 -7.48
C ASP A 41 -46.95 -36.91 -8.18
N PRO A 42 -46.58 -36.79 -9.46
CA PRO A 42 -46.95 -35.67 -10.31
C PRO A 42 -48.26 -35.96 -11.07
N GLU A 43 -49.16 -34.98 -11.16
CA GLU A 43 -50.23 -35.02 -12.17
C GLU A 43 -50.21 -33.80 -13.11
N PRO A 44 -50.54 -33.99 -14.40
CA PRO A 44 -50.50 -32.96 -15.44
C PRO A 44 -51.91 -32.39 -15.74
N GLY A 45 -51.97 -31.18 -16.31
CA GLY A 45 -53.23 -30.63 -16.80
C GLY A 45 -53.05 -29.42 -17.71
N ALA A 46 -53.35 -29.61 -18.99
CA ALA A 46 -53.20 -28.66 -20.08
C ALA A 46 -54.46 -27.79 -20.33
N ALA A 47 -54.20 -26.62 -20.94
CA ALA A 47 -54.97 -25.92 -21.98
C ALA A 47 -56.35 -25.27 -21.68
N ALA A 48 -56.45 -23.96 -21.99
CA ALA A 48 -57.49 -23.29 -22.80
C ALA A 48 -57.39 -21.74 -22.61
N THR A 49 -56.76 -20.99 -23.52
CA THR A 49 -57.33 -20.20 -24.65
C THR A 49 -58.08 -18.89 -24.32
N ALA A 50 -57.54 -17.81 -24.94
CA ALA A 50 -58.20 -16.72 -25.67
C ALA A 50 -58.75 -15.47 -24.93
N SER A 51 -58.12 -14.31 -25.19
CA SER A 51 -58.69 -13.11 -25.88
C SER A 51 -57.60 -12.00 -25.93
N LYS A 52 -56.89 -11.74 -27.05
CA LYS A 52 -57.21 -10.90 -28.21
C LYS A 52 -57.62 -9.45 -27.87
N ALA A 53 -56.70 -8.49 -28.07
CA ALA A 53 -56.83 -7.41 -29.08
C ALA A 53 -55.78 -6.28 -28.94
N ALA A 54 -55.18 -5.97 -30.10
CA ALA A 54 -54.66 -4.68 -30.59
C ALA A 54 -53.38 -4.06 -29.94
N ALA A 55 -52.40 -3.52 -30.66
CA ALA A 55 -52.34 -3.11 -32.07
C ALA A 55 -50.95 -3.37 -32.69
N LYS A 56 -50.96 -3.70 -33.97
CA LYS A 56 -49.81 -3.83 -34.87
C LYS A 56 -50.05 -2.91 -36.06
N ALA A 57 -49.13 -1.99 -36.32
CA ALA A 57 -48.84 -1.38 -37.61
C ALA A 57 -47.48 -0.65 -37.43
N GLY A 58 -46.46 -0.77 -38.27
CA GLY A 58 -46.33 -1.45 -39.56
C GLY A 58 -45.25 -0.73 -40.37
N ILE A 59 -44.44 -1.52 -41.07
CA ILE A 59 -43.80 -1.21 -42.38
C ILE A 59 -42.46 -0.41 -42.29
N ARG A 60 -41.30 -1.07 -42.40
CA ARG A 60 -40.52 -1.41 -43.63
C ARG A 60 -40.21 -0.21 -44.54
N ALA A 61 -38.92 0.10 -44.71
CA ALA A 61 -38.17 -0.16 -45.96
C ALA A 61 -36.96 0.77 -46.16
N ALA A 62 -35.85 0.15 -46.57
CA ALA A 62 -34.82 0.60 -47.52
C ALA A 62 -34.06 1.91 -47.25
N ARG A 63 -32.72 1.83 -47.12
CA ARG A 63 -31.78 1.97 -48.27
C ARG A 63 -30.33 1.97 -47.77
N ASP A 64 -29.50 1.10 -48.36
CA ASP A 64 -28.08 1.37 -48.55
C ASP A 64 -27.90 2.69 -49.33
N PRO A 65 -26.80 3.42 -49.06
CA PRO A 65 -25.82 3.52 -50.12
C PRO A 65 -24.37 3.35 -49.64
N ALA A 66 -23.60 2.64 -50.47
CA ALA A 66 -22.16 2.49 -50.42
C ALA A 66 -21.44 3.75 -50.98
N PRO A 67 -20.12 3.71 -51.27
CA PRO A 67 -19.09 4.48 -50.58
C PRO A 67 -18.53 5.65 -51.40
N THR A 68 -18.03 6.69 -50.73
CA THR A 68 -17.23 7.74 -51.39
C THR A 68 -15.77 7.63 -51.00
N ARG A 69 -14.97 7.25 -51.99
CA ARG A 69 -13.51 7.26 -52.03
C ARG A 69 -13.04 8.54 -52.75
N THR A 70 -11.78 8.92 -52.50
CA THR A 70 -10.91 9.89 -53.21
C THR A 70 -11.22 11.38 -53.00
N ARG A 71 -10.25 12.29 -52.80
CA ARG A 71 -8.85 12.31 -53.28
C ARG A 71 -8.00 13.37 -52.53
N ASN A 72 -6.77 12.98 -52.20
CA ASN A 72 -5.48 13.69 -52.24
C ASN A 72 -5.41 15.23 -52.10
N LEU A 73 -4.56 15.66 -51.17
CA LEU A 73 -3.58 16.72 -51.42
C LEU A 73 -2.23 16.34 -50.78
N THR A 74 -1.33 15.87 -51.64
CA THR A 74 0.12 15.86 -51.46
C THR A 74 0.66 17.30 -51.45
N ARG A 75 1.49 17.64 -50.47
CA ARG A 75 2.62 18.55 -50.71
C ARG A 75 3.82 18.13 -49.86
N ALA A 76 4.87 17.76 -50.59
CA ALA A 76 6.21 17.47 -50.13
C ALA A 76 7.06 18.75 -50.04
N ALA A 77 8.13 18.66 -49.23
CA ALA A 77 9.43 19.39 -49.27
C ALA A 77 9.87 19.70 -47.82
N ALA A 78 11.11 19.53 -47.39
CA ALA A 78 12.33 19.02 -48.01
C ALA A 78 13.34 18.66 -46.91
N THR A 79 14.18 17.68 -47.25
CA THR A 79 15.52 17.32 -46.78
C THR A 79 16.39 18.42 -46.13
N ALA A 80 17.12 18.03 -45.07
CA ALA A 80 18.54 18.32 -44.94
C ALA A 80 19.28 17.14 -44.28
N THR A 81 20.28 16.66 -45.00
CA THR A 81 21.14 15.52 -44.69
C THR A 81 22.51 16.04 -44.21
N THR A 82 23.21 15.21 -43.42
CA THR A 82 24.69 15.13 -43.31
C THR A 82 25.39 16.02 -42.28
N THR A 83 26.01 15.40 -41.27
CA THR A 83 27.48 15.47 -41.09
C THR A 83 28.01 14.26 -40.34
N THR A 84 28.85 13.54 -41.07
CA THR A 84 29.75 12.45 -40.72
C THR A 84 30.96 12.96 -39.93
N ARG A 85 31.41 12.25 -38.87
CA ARG A 85 32.83 11.87 -38.62
C ARG A 85 32.94 11.11 -37.29
N ARG A 86 33.26 9.81 -37.27
CA ARG A 86 34.57 9.16 -37.57
C ARG A 86 35.51 9.18 -36.36
N ARG A 87 35.62 8.04 -35.67
CA ARG A 87 36.86 7.26 -35.42
C ARG A 87 36.45 5.97 -34.68
N ALA A 88 36.48 4.83 -35.39
CA ALA A 88 37.65 3.94 -35.57
C ALA A 88 37.79 2.99 -34.35
N ARG A 89 37.33 1.75 -34.46
CA ARG A 89 38.03 0.58 -35.04
C ARG A 89 39.22 0.10 -34.20
N LYS A 90 39.04 -1.06 -33.57
CA LYS A 90 40.00 -2.19 -33.50
C LYS A 90 39.16 -3.42 -33.10
N ALA A 91 38.62 -4.27 -33.97
CA ALA A 91 39.19 -5.08 -35.06
C ALA A 91 40.35 -5.97 -34.60
N ALA A 92 40.04 -7.22 -34.27
CA ALA A 92 40.58 -8.45 -34.89
C ALA A 92 40.10 -9.65 -34.02
N ALA A 93 39.11 -10.47 -34.40
CA ALA A 93 39.07 -11.46 -35.51
C ALA A 93 39.69 -12.82 -35.07
N PRO A 94 39.48 -13.93 -35.81
CA PRO A 94 38.51 -14.96 -35.39
C PRO A 94 39.03 -16.41 -35.55
N GLY A 95 38.18 -17.36 -35.16
CA GLY A 95 38.00 -18.65 -35.86
C GLY A 95 38.95 -19.79 -35.50
N VAL A 96 38.37 -20.94 -35.13
CA VAL A 96 38.79 -22.28 -35.59
C VAL A 96 37.54 -23.17 -35.63
N GLU A 97 37.36 -23.86 -36.76
CA GLU A 97 36.36 -24.89 -37.04
C GLU A 97 36.66 -26.23 -36.34
N ALA A 98 35.63 -27.08 -36.28
CA ALA A 98 35.66 -28.56 -36.33
C ALA A 98 36.59 -29.34 -35.39
N ASP A 99 36.05 -30.34 -34.69
CA ASP A 99 36.15 -31.73 -35.15
C ASP A 99 35.50 -32.69 -34.12
N SER A 100 35.11 -33.81 -34.70
CA SER A 100 34.45 -35.02 -34.25
C SER A 100 35.28 -35.89 -33.28
N GLY A 101 34.61 -36.84 -32.62
CA GLY A 101 35.21 -38.10 -32.18
C GLY A 101 35.18 -38.31 -30.66
N VAL A 102 34.39 -39.23 -30.08
CA VAL A 102 34.43 -40.71 -30.16
C VAL A 102 35.35 -41.33 -29.08
N GLU A 103 34.76 -42.26 -28.32
CA GLU A 103 35.37 -43.26 -27.40
C GLU A 103 36.06 -42.73 -26.13
N ALA A 104 36.28 -43.51 -25.08
CA ALA A 104 35.63 -44.65 -24.43
C ALA A 104 36.50 -44.91 -23.19
N ASP A 105 35.86 -45.43 -22.14
CA ASP A 105 36.40 -46.45 -21.24
C ASP A 105 37.54 -46.17 -20.22
N SER A 106 37.28 -46.74 -19.03
CA SER A 106 38.20 -47.44 -18.12
C SER A 106 39.19 -46.69 -17.19
N THR A 107 38.72 -46.53 -15.92
CA THR A 107 39.26 -47.07 -14.62
C THR A 107 40.79 -47.05 -14.30
N PRO A 108 41.28 -47.57 -13.14
CA PRO A 108 41.23 -46.99 -11.79
C PRO A 108 42.60 -46.91 -11.06
N ALA A 109 42.57 -46.32 -9.85
CA ALA A 109 43.42 -46.58 -8.67
C ALA A 109 44.92 -46.18 -8.62
N THR A 110 45.26 -45.35 -7.63
CA THR A 110 46.41 -45.45 -6.68
C THR A 110 46.23 -44.36 -5.62
N ARG A 111 45.90 -44.64 -4.35
CA ARG A 111 46.74 -45.12 -3.24
C ARG A 111 48.01 -44.28 -3.01
N THR A 112 47.93 -43.34 -2.06
CA THR A 112 49.02 -42.92 -1.14
C THR A 112 48.41 -42.02 -0.06
N GLU A 113 48.33 -42.52 1.18
CA GLU A 113 49.15 -42.09 2.32
C GLU A 113 48.65 -40.86 3.08
N ARG A 114 47.80 -41.17 4.07
CA ARG A 114 48.00 -40.89 5.49
C ARG A 114 49.00 -39.74 5.83
N LYS A 115 48.46 -38.54 6.00
CA LYS A 115 49.01 -37.55 6.94
C LYS A 115 47.86 -37.02 7.76
N VAL A 116 47.81 -37.41 9.04
CA VAL A 116 46.86 -36.90 10.03
C VAL A 116 47.38 -35.53 10.48
N PRO A 117 46.74 -34.40 10.12
CA PRO A 117 47.06 -33.14 10.77
C PRO A 117 46.42 -33.14 12.15
N VAL A 118 47.26 -32.93 13.16
CA VAL A 118 46.86 -32.63 14.55
C VAL A 118 45.87 -31.46 14.52
N ALA A 119 44.64 -31.74 14.92
CA ALA A 119 43.56 -30.77 15.01
C ALA A 119 43.87 -29.76 16.12
N THR A 120 44.34 -28.59 15.73
CA THR A 120 44.30 -27.41 16.58
C THR A 120 42.84 -27.08 16.90
N PRO A 121 42.43 -26.94 18.17
CA PRO A 121 41.08 -26.52 18.50
C PRO A 121 40.93 -25.05 18.05
N VAL A 122 40.37 -24.87 16.85
CA VAL A 122 39.90 -23.58 16.38
C VAL A 122 38.79 -23.19 17.35
N ARG A 123 39.11 -22.29 18.29
CA ARG A 123 38.14 -21.52 19.06
C ARG A 123 37.29 -20.76 18.04
N THR A 124 36.20 -21.36 17.60
CA THR A 124 35.08 -20.67 16.97
C THR A 124 34.54 -19.70 18.02
N ARG A 125 35.11 -18.49 18.04
CA ARG A 125 34.49 -17.33 18.69
C ARG A 125 33.11 -17.21 18.05
N ALA A 126 32.10 -17.63 18.79
CA ALA A 126 30.71 -17.38 18.47
C ALA A 126 30.54 -15.86 18.47
N HIS A 127 30.76 -15.24 17.31
CA HIS A 127 30.28 -13.91 17.05
C HIS A 127 28.77 -14.03 17.07
N SER A 128 28.18 -13.78 18.24
CA SER A 128 26.77 -13.44 18.38
C SER A 128 26.57 -12.19 17.54
N LYS A 129 26.32 -12.38 16.23
CA LYS A 129 25.80 -11.34 15.37
C LYS A 129 24.51 -10.92 16.04
N THR A 130 24.57 -9.79 16.74
CA THR A 130 23.38 -9.03 17.08
C THR A 130 22.55 -9.00 15.80
N PRO A 131 21.28 -9.45 15.83
CA PRO A 131 20.46 -9.50 14.64
C PRO A 131 20.50 -8.09 14.07
N ALA A 132 21.13 -7.95 12.89
CA ALA A 132 21.20 -6.68 12.20
C ALA A 132 19.79 -6.12 12.21
N ARG A 133 19.61 -4.87 12.64
CA ARG A 133 18.32 -4.18 12.64
C ARG A 133 17.76 -4.34 11.24
N ARG A 134 16.91 -5.35 11.05
CA ARG A 134 16.32 -5.66 9.77
C ARG A 134 15.48 -4.43 9.51
N PHE A 135 15.77 -3.73 8.42
CA PHE A 135 14.85 -2.75 7.90
C PHE A 135 13.55 -3.52 7.70
N ILE A 136 12.62 -3.34 8.64
CA ILE A 136 11.30 -3.94 8.56
C ILE A 136 10.63 -3.09 7.51
N GLU A 137 10.64 -3.57 6.27
CA GLU A 137 9.81 -3.00 5.23
C GLU A 137 8.39 -3.00 5.78
N PRO A 138 7.77 -1.83 5.97
CA PRO A 138 6.53 -1.72 6.73
C PRO A 138 5.33 -2.41 6.07
N TYR A 139 5.52 -2.96 4.87
CA TYR A 139 4.49 -3.56 4.05
C TYR A 139 5.09 -4.79 3.37
N ARG A 140 5.02 -5.94 4.04
CA ARG A 140 5.43 -7.21 3.45
C ARG A 140 4.21 -8.05 3.17
N PHE A 141 4.08 -8.43 1.91
CA PHE A 141 3.35 -9.63 1.55
C PHE A 141 3.77 -10.77 2.49
N SER A 142 2.79 -11.53 2.95
CA SER A 142 3.07 -12.83 3.56
C SER A 142 3.88 -13.68 2.57
N ALA A 143 4.65 -14.65 3.07
CA ALA A 143 5.42 -15.53 2.21
C ALA A 143 4.55 -16.26 1.17
N GLY A 144 3.28 -16.55 1.51
CA GLY A 144 2.31 -17.17 0.62
C GLY A 144 1.80 -16.22 -0.48
N GLU A 145 1.48 -14.97 -0.14
CA GLU A 145 1.08 -13.96 -1.13
C GLU A 145 2.23 -13.64 -2.08
N TYR A 146 3.44 -13.46 -1.54
CA TYR A 146 4.65 -13.23 -2.33
C TYR A 146 4.85 -14.36 -3.35
N ALA A 147 4.83 -15.61 -2.88
CA ALA A 147 5.00 -16.77 -3.74
C ALA A 147 3.90 -16.89 -4.81
N THR A 148 2.67 -16.51 -4.47
CA THR A 148 1.53 -16.52 -5.40
C THR A 148 1.71 -15.48 -6.52
N ILE A 149 2.12 -14.27 -6.16
CA ILE A 149 2.34 -13.18 -7.13
C ILE A 149 3.58 -13.47 -7.99
N ASP A 150 4.68 -13.94 -7.40
CA ASP A 150 5.89 -14.33 -8.13
C ASP A 150 5.60 -15.46 -9.13
N ALA A 151 4.86 -16.49 -8.71
CA ALA A 151 4.45 -17.58 -9.60
C ALA A 151 3.57 -17.09 -10.76
N ALA A 152 2.67 -16.13 -10.52
CA ALA A 152 1.82 -15.56 -11.56
C ALA A 152 2.61 -14.73 -12.59
N LEU A 153 3.60 -13.96 -12.12
CA LEU A 153 4.53 -13.22 -12.97
C LEU A 153 5.39 -14.18 -13.82
N ALA A 154 5.97 -15.21 -13.19
CA ALA A 154 6.76 -16.23 -13.89
C ALA A 154 5.93 -16.99 -14.94
N ALA A 155 4.71 -17.43 -14.59
CA ALA A 155 3.79 -18.09 -15.52
C ALA A 155 3.32 -17.21 -16.69
N SER A 156 3.54 -15.89 -16.60
CA SER A 156 3.25 -14.93 -17.65
C SER A 156 4.46 -14.61 -18.54
N GLY A 157 5.56 -15.37 -18.41
CA GLY A 157 6.76 -15.22 -19.22
C GLY A 157 7.64 -14.03 -18.81
N ILE A 158 7.58 -13.63 -17.53
CA ILE A 158 8.49 -12.65 -16.93
C ILE A 158 9.56 -13.45 -16.20
N ASP A 159 10.61 -13.84 -16.91
CA ASP A 159 11.62 -14.79 -16.40
C ASP A 159 12.67 -14.15 -15.47
N ASP A 160 12.82 -12.82 -15.51
CA ASP A 160 13.75 -12.09 -14.65
C ASP A 160 13.26 -12.05 -13.19
N ALA A 161 13.84 -12.92 -12.35
CA ALA A 161 13.53 -13.03 -10.93
C ALA A 161 13.83 -11.74 -10.14
N THR A 162 14.84 -10.96 -10.56
CA THR A 162 15.20 -9.71 -9.89
C THR A 162 14.13 -8.66 -10.19
N ALA A 163 13.75 -8.50 -11.46
CA ALA A 163 12.68 -7.58 -11.85
C ALA A 163 11.34 -7.94 -11.18
N ARG A 164 11.00 -9.23 -11.09
CA ARG A 164 9.81 -9.68 -10.34
C ARG A 164 9.86 -9.29 -8.87
N THR A 165 11.02 -9.50 -8.22
CA THR A 165 11.22 -9.14 -6.80
C THR A 165 11.08 -7.63 -6.59
N ILE A 166 11.68 -6.81 -7.46
CA ILE A 166 11.58 -5.34 -7.40
C ILE A 166 10.14 -4.90 -7.61
N PHE A 167 9.45 -5.45 -8.60
CA PHE A 167 8.04 -5.13 -8.87
C PHE A 167 7.14 -5.46 -7.68
N ILE A 168 7.28 -6.65 -7.08
CA ILE A 168 6.50 -7.04 -5.89
C ILE A 168 6.80 -6.09 -4.72
N GLY A 169 8.07 -5.73 -4.52
CA GLY A 169 8.45 -4.76 -3.49
C GLY A 169 7.86 -3.37 -3.73
N ALA A 170 7.84 -2.90 -4.98
CA ALA A 170 7.30 -1.60 -5.35
C ALA A 170 5.80 -1.49 -5.06
N ILE A 171 5.02 -2.53 -5.40
CA ILE A 171 3.56 -2.50 -5.23
C ILE A 171 3.11 -2.79 -3.79
N ALA A 172 3.99 -3.29 -2.92
CA ALA A 172 3.62 -3.69 -1.56
C ALA A 172 3.13 -2.50 -0.71
N TYR A 173 3.77 -1.34 -0.86
CA TYR A 173 3.37 -0.10 -0.17
C TYR A 173 2.01 0.41 -0.69
N ASP A 174 1.86 0.48 -2.00
CA ASP A 174 0.63 0.96 -2.64
C ASP A 174 -0.57 0.07 -2.31
N LEU A 175 -0.36 -1.24 -2.24
CA LEU A 175 -1.40 -2.20 -1.86
C LEU A 175 -1.89 -1.96 -0.43
N ALA A 176 -0.99 -1.66 0.49
CA ALA A 176 -1.37 -1.41 1.86
C ALA A 176 -2.09 -0.07 2.06
N LEU A 177 -1.73 0.94 1.27
CA LEU A 177 -2.53 2.18 1.19
C LEU A 177 -3.93 1.88 0.65
N PHE A 178 -4.03 1.04 -0.38
CA PHE A 178 -5.31 0.62 -0.93
C PHE A 178 -6.16 -0.15 0.11
N GLU A 179 -5.55 -1.09 0.84
CA GLU A 179 -6.21 -1.84 1.91
C GLU A 179 -6.73 -0.92 3.02
N ALA A 180 -5.93 0.05 3.48
CA ALA A 180 -6.34 1.01 4.50
C ALA A 180 -7.50 1.90 4.03
N ALA A 181 -7.45 2.38 2.80
CA ALA A 181 -8.54 3.16 2.20
C ALA A 181 -9.82 2.32 2.08
N HIS A 182 -9.69 1.07 1.66
CA HIS A 182 -10.79 0.14 1.49
C HIS A 182 -11.42 -0.27 2.84
N ALA A 183 -10.61 -0.49 3.89
CA ALA A 183 -11.09 -0.73 5.25
C ALA A 183 -11.87 0.48 5.80
N THR A 184 -11.39 1.69 5.54
CA THR A 184 -12.06 2.94 5.92
C THR A 184 -13.42 3.07 5.23
N ALA A 185 -13.49 2.77 3.92
CA ALA A 185 -14.74 2.78 3.16
C ALA A 185 -15.76 1.76 3.72
N ARG A 186 -15.32 0.51 3.99
CA ARG A 186 -16.19 -0.50 4.62
C ARG A 186 -16.70 -0.08 6.00
N ALA A 187 -15.84 0.54 6.81
CA ALA A 187 -16.26 1.04 8.12
C ALA A 187 -17.34 2.11 8.00
N ALA A 188 -17.22 3.02 7.02
CA ALA A 188 -18.25 4.03 6.74
C ALA A 188 -19.58 3.40 6.30
N ASP A 189 -19.56 2.41 5.42
CA ASP A 189 -20.76 1.69 4.98
C ASP A 189 -21.50 1.00 6.14
N HIS A 190 -20.75 0.40 7.07
CA HIS A 190 -21.33 -0.22 8.27
C HIS A 190 -22.01 0.81 9.19
N VAL A 191 -21.48 2.03 9.31
CA VAL A 191 -22.10 3.10 10.09
C VAL A 191 -23.40 3.58 9.44
N VAL A 192 -23.43 3.72 8.11
CA VAL A 192 -24.65 4.10 7.37
C VAL A 192 -25.71 3.00 7.47
N ALA A 193 -25.32 1.73 7.33
CA ALA A 193 -26.23 0.60 7.47
C ALA A 193 -26.82 0.50 8.88
N ALA A 194 -26.01 0.74 9.93
CA ALA A 194 -26.48 0.75 11.30
C ALA A 194 -27.44 1.92 11.60
N ALA A 195 -27.24 3.08 10.98
CA ALA A 195 -28.13 4.24 11.13
C ALA A 195 -29.50 4.05 10.44
N GLY A 196 -29.60 3.15 9.45
CA GLY A 196 -30.83 2.87 8.70
C GLY A 196 -31.81 1.90 9.37
N MET A 197 -31.42 1.23 10.46
CA MET A 197 -32.30 0.32 11.21
C MET A 197 -32.82 1.00 12.48
N ASP A 198 -33.97 1.66 12.39
CA ASP A 198 -34.87 2.06 13.50
C ASP A 198 -34.20 2.43 14.83
N ALA A 199 -33.16 3.28 14.77
CA ALA A 199 -32.65 3.91 15.98
C ALA A 199 -33.72 4.90 16.47
N PRO A 200 -34.34 4.70 17.65
CA PRO A 200 -35.33 5.64 18.18
C PRO A 200 -34.70 7.02 18.27
N ALA A 201 -35.40 8.03 17.75
CA ALA A 201 -34.95 9.41 17.69
C ALA A 201 -34.25 9.81 18.99
N PRO A 202 -32.96 10.22 18.96
CA PRO A 202 -32.28 10.60 20.19
C PRO A 202 -33.03 11.78 20.80
N ALA A 203 -33.52 11.58 22.03
CA ALA A 203 -34.18 12.61 22.81
C ALA A 203 -33.27 13.84 22.84
N SER A 204 -33.77 14.94 22.29
CA SER A 204 -33.09 16.22 22.20
C SER A 204 -32.68 16.68 23.60
N LEU A 205 -31.39 16.57 23.94
CA LEU A 205 -30.84 17.11 25.17
C LEU A 205 -30.68 18.63 24.99
N SER A 206 -31.64 19.40 25.49
CA SER A 206 -31.53 20.85 25.63
C SER A 206 -30.30 21.21 26.47
N ALA A 207 -29.34 21.91 25.86
CA ALA A 207 -28.21 22.49 26.56
C ALA A 207 -28.69 23.59 27.54
N PRO A 208 -28.14 23.66 28.76
CA PRO A 208 -28.51 24.69 29.72
C PRO A 208 -27.98 26.07 29.28
N ALA A 209 -28.86 27.07 29.30
CA ALA A 209 -28.54 28.46 29.04
C ALA A 209 -27.61 29.01 30.13
N ALA A 210 -26.34 29.23 29.79
CA ALA A 210 -25.40 29.92 30.66
C ALA A 210 -25.60 31.44 30.54
N ALA A 211 -25.90 32.08 31.68
CA ALA A 211 -26.07 33.52 31.81
C ALA A 211 -24.76 34.26 31.50
N SER A 212 -24.84 35.20 30.57
CA SER A 212 -23.73 36.06 30.14
C SER A 212 -23.59 37.24 31.10
N VAL A 213 -22.50 37.26 31.87
CA VAL A 213 -22.08 38.42 32.67
C VAL A 213 -21.13 39.26 31.82
N ALA A 214 -21.56 40.45 31.43
CA ALA A 214 -20.78 41.39 30.63
C ALA A 214 -19.70 42.06 31.49
N VAL A 215 -18.42 41.83 31.15
CA VAL A 215 -17.26 42.59 31.65
C VAL A 215 -16.77 43.48 30.50
N PRO A 216 -16.45 44.77 30.74
CA PRO A 216 -15.98 45.66 29.68
C PRO A 216 -14.56 45.27 29.26
N VAL A 217 -14.43 44.73 28.05
CA VAL A 217 -13.16 44.36 27.41
C VAL A 217 -12.56 45.60 26.75
N ALA A 218 -11.44 46.07 27.29
CA ALA A 218 -10.53 46.95 26.57
C ALA A 218 -10.11 46.24 25.27
N ALA A 219 -10.14 46.95 24.14
CA ALA A 219 -9.87 46.41 22.82
C ALA A 219 -8.43 45.85 22.71
N THR A 220 -8.27 44.58 23.10
CA THR A 220 -7.09 43.79 22.80
C THR A 220 -7.05 43.64 21.28
N ALA A 221 -6.00 44.18 20.66
CA ALA A 221 -5.75 43.97 19.24
C ALA A 221 -5.89 42.46 18.94
N ALA A 222 -6.81 42.11 18.03
CA ALA A 222 -7.14 40.74 17.73
C ALA A 222 -5.86 40.03 17.30
N ALA A 223 -5.33 39.19 18.18
CA ALA A 223 -4.16 38.38 17.89
C ALA A 223 -4.46 37.47 16.70
N ASP A 224 -3.45 37.23 15.87
CA ASP A 224 -3.58 36.42 14.67
C ASP A 224 -4.10 35.01 15.05
N PRO A 225 -5.21 34.53 14.46
CA PRO A 225 -5.75 33.20 14.73
C PRO A 225 -4.73 32.07 14.47
N VAL A 226 -3.75 32.30 13.58
CA VAL A 226 -2.66 31.33 13.33
C VAL A 226 -1.75 31.21 14.55
N GLN A 227 -1.43 32.34 15.20
CA GLN A 227 -0.55 32.35 16.36
C GLN A 227 -1.18 31.62 17.56
N HIS A 228 -2.47 31.81 17.77
CA HIS A 228 -3.23 31.06 18.78
C HIS A 228 -3.20 29.56 18.50
N ARG A 229 -3.45 29.13 17.26
CA ARG A 229 -3.39 27.71 16.89
C ARG A 229 -1.99 27.10 17.09
N LEU A 230 -0.92 27.86 16.82
CA LEU A 230 0.45 27.40 17.06
C LEU A 230 0.76 27.27 18.56
N ALA A 231 0.26 28.18 19.39
CA ALA A 231 0.40 28.08 20.84
C ALA A 231 -0.37 26.87 21.39
N ASP A 232 -1.61 26.67 20.94
CA ASP A 232 -2.43 25.51 21.33
C ASP A 232 -1.77 24.20 20.92
N LEU A 233 -1.20 24.14 19.71
CA LEU A 233 -0.46 22.98 19.22
C LEU A 233 0.77 22.69 20.11
N ALA A 234 1.51 23.73 20.50
CA ALA A 234 2.69 23.57 21.36
C ALA A 234 2.32 22.98 22.73
N VAL A 235 1.23 23.47 23.33
CA VAL A 235 0.69 22.95 24.60
C VAL A 235 0.24 21.50 24.45
N ALA A 236 -0.53 21.18 23.41
CA ALA A 236 -1.04 19.82 23.18
C ALA A 236 0.10 18.80 22.95
N ALA A 237 1.08 19.14 22.12
CA ALA A 237 2.22 18.27 21.83
C ALA A 237 3.06 17.99 23.09
N THR A 238 3.31 19.03 23.90
CA THR A 238 4.05 18.91 25.15
C THR A 238 3.30 18.05 26.16
N ALA A 239 1.99 18.28 26.33
CA ALA A 239 1.16 17.50 27.25
C ALA A 239 1.10 16.01 26.83
N LEU A 240 0.95 15.73 25.54
CA LEU A 240 0.94 14.34 25.05
C LEU A 240 2.29 13.64 25.22
N SER A 241 3.41 14.34 24.98
CA SER A 241 4.75 13.83 25.25
C SER A 241 4.92 13.44 26.72
N GLN A 242 4.51 14.32 27.64
CA GLN A 242 4.56 14.07 29.08
C GLN A 242 3.68 12.89 29.51
N LEU A 243 2.45 12.80 28.99
CA LEU A 243 1.56 11.67 29.27
C LEU A 243 2.18 10.34 28.82
N LEU A 244 2.80 10.30 27.62
CA LEU A 244 3.47 9.10 27.14
C LEU A 244 4.70 8.71 27.98
N GLN A 245 5.43 9.70 28.53
CA GLN A 245 6.57 9.47 29.42
C GLN A 245 6.13 9.05 30.83
N ALA A 246 4.94 9.45 31.27
CA ALA A 246 4.37 9.09 32.56
C ALA A 246 3.82 7.66 32.62
N LEU A 247 3.51 7.06 31.45
CA LEU A 247 3.05 5.68 31.39
C LEU A 247 4.15 4.73 31.88
N ASP A 248 3.79 3.81 32.78
CA ASP A 248 4.73 2.79 33.23
C ASP A 248 5.01 1.74 32.13
N VAL A 249 5.93 0.80 32.39
CA VAL A 249 6.31 -0.24 31.43
C VAL A 249 5.12 -1.17 31.10
N VAL A 250 4.24 -1.43 32.07
CA VAL A 250 3.08 -2.31 31.90
C VAL A 250 2.00 -1.62 31.07
N GLU A 251 1.72 -0.34 31.34
CA GLU A 251 0.78 0.48 30.60
C GLU A 251 1.24 0.68 29.15
N ARG A 252 2.52 0.96 28.92
CA ARG A 252 3.07 1.05 27.56
C ARG A 252 3.00 -0.27 26.81
N ALA A 253 3.28 -1.40 27.48
CA ALA A 253 3.10 -2.71 26.88
C ALA A 253 1.63 -2.97 26.50
N ARG A 254 0.68 -2.62 27.37
CA ARG A 254 -0.76 -2.74 27.08
C ARG A 254 -1.19 -1.86 25.91
N LEU A 255 -0.77 -0.60 25.90
CA LEU A 255 -1.03 0.32 24.79
C LEU A 255 -0.44 -0.21 23.48
N GLY A 256 0.79 -0.74 23.52
CA GLY A 256 1.44 -1.33 22.35
C GLY A 256 0.69 -2.55 21.79
N VAL A 257 0.14 -3.40 22.66
CA VAL A 257 -0.72 -4.52 22.23
C VAL A 257 -2.00 -4.03 21.57
N GLN A 258 -2.65 -2.99 22.11
CA GLN A 258 -3.88 -2.45 21.52
C GLN A 258 -3.60 -1.76 20.18
N LEU A 259 -2.52 -0.98 20.09
CA LEU A 259 -2.06 -0.39 18.83
C LEU A 259 -1.77 -1.47 17.81
N GLY A 260 -1.05 -2.54 18.18
CA GLY A 260 -0.75 -3.65 17.29
C GLY A 260 -1.99 -4.42 16.79
N ARG A 261 -3.10 -4.42 17.55
CA ARG A 261 -4.37 -5.02 17.10
C ARG A 261 -5.12 -4.15 16.11
N ALA A 262 -5.02 -2.84 16.27
CA ALA A 262 -5.66 -1.87 15.39
C ALA A 262 -4.81 -1.51 14.16
N ASP A 263 -3.52 -1.84 14.19
CA ASP A 263 -2.57 -1.51 13.11
C ASP A 263 -2.58 -2.58 12.01
N PRO A 264 -3.09 -2.26 10.80
CA PRO A 264 -3.01 -3.17 9.67
C PRO A 264 -1.57 -3.44 9.24
N PHE A 265 -0.61 -2.62 9.67
CA PHE A 265 0.78 -2.68 9.23
C PHE A 265 1.69 -3.47 10.19
N ALA A 266 1.13 -4.06 11.24
CA ALA A 266 1.84 -4.89 12.22
C ALA A 266 3.17 -4.27 12.71
N ARG A 267 3.20 -2.95 12.89
CA ARG A 267 4.38 -2.21 13.34
C ARG A 267 4.75 -2.64 14.76
N ALA A 268 6.04 -2.56 15.07
CA ALA A 268 6.54 -2.90 16.40
C ALA A 268 6.30 -1.73 17.37
N TYR A 269 5.25 -1.84 18.20
CA TYR A 269 4.89 -0.87 19.24
C TYR A 269 5.59 -1.16 20.58
N GLY A 270 6.92 -1.23 20.55
CA GLY A 270 7.74 -1.50 21.75
C GLY A 270 8.20 -0.22 22.47
N GLU A 271 8.98 -0.40 23.54
CA GLU A 271 9.61 0.72 24.26
C GLU A 271 10.34 1.72 23.35
N PRO A 272 11.18 1.30 22.37
CA PRO A 272 11.87 2.24 21.49
C PRO A 272 10.91 3.10 20.65
N TYR A 273 9.73 2.56 20.31
CA TYR A 273 8.70 3.31 19.57
C TYR A 273 8.12 4.42 20.44
N PHE A 274 7.70 4.11 21.67
CA PHE A 274 7.14 5.12 22.58
C PHE A 274 8.16 6.20 22.95
N THR A 275 9.42 5.84 23.18
CA THR A 275 10.50 6.81 23.39
C THR A 275 10.67 7.74 22.18
N ALA A 276 10.67 7.20 20.96
CA ALA A 276 10.80 7.99 19.74
C ALA A 276 9.60 8.94 19.57
N VAL A 277 8.36 8.44 19.71
CA VAL A 277 7.14 9.26 19.58
C VAL A 277 7.11 10.38 20.62
N ALA A 278 7.45 10.10 21.88
CA ALA A 278 7.51 11.12 22.91
C ALA A 278 8.57 12.20 22.59
N GLY A 279 9.72 11.80 22.05
CA GLY A 279 10.77 12.73 21.60
C GLY A 279 10.32 13.63 20.46
N GLU A 280 9.71 13.06 19.42
CA GLU A 280 9.18 13.82 18.28
C GLU A 280 8.07 14.80 18.68
N LEU A 281 7.17 14.39 19.58
CA LEU A 281 6.15 15.29 20.15
C LEU A 281 6.78 16.45 20.95
N GLY A 282 7.85 16.18 21.69
CA GLY A 282 8.61 17.21 22.39
C GLY A 282 9.25 18.22 21.42
N HIS A 283 9.88 17.73 20.35
CA HIS A 283 10.44 18.59 19.29
C HIS A 283 9.38 19.44 18.60
N LEU A 284 8.21 18.85 18.28
CA LEU A 284 7.08 19.57 17.71
C LEU A 284 6.60 20.70 18.62
N GLY A 285 6.48 20.43 19.94
CA GLY A 285 6.11 21.43 20.93
C GLY A 285 7.07 22.63 20.94
N VAL A 286 8.37 22.36 20.98
CA VAL A 286 9.42 23.40 20.94
C VAL A 286 9.38 24.21 19.64
N ALA A 287 9.22 23.55 18.49
CA ALA A 287 9.15 24.20 17.19
C ALA A 287 7.91 25.10 17.06
N ALA A 288 6.74 24.62 17.47
CA ALA A 288 5.50 25.39 17.45
C ALA A 288 5.57 26.62 18.37
N GLN A 289 6.18 26.47 19.55
CA GLN A 289 6.41 27.59 20.47
C GLN A 289 7.37 28.63 19.87
N ALA A 290 8.46 28.19 19.23
CA ALA A 290 9.40 29.09 18.56
C ALA A 290 8.73 29.89 17.44
N LEU A 291 7.90 29.25 16.61
CA LEU A 291 7.14 29.92 15.54
C LEU A 291 6.13 30.92 16.11
N SER A 292 5.45 30.56 17.21
CA SER A 292 4.53 31.46 17.90
C SER A 292 5.25 32.69 18.48
N ALA A 293 6.47 32.52 19.00
CA ALA A 293 7.28 33.62 19.53
C ALA A 293 7.77 34.59 18.44
N VAL A 294 8.18 34.07 17.27
CA VAL A 294 8.63 34.91 16.13
C VAL A 294 7.50 35.81 15.62
N ALA A 295 6.26 35.29 15.58
CA ALA A 295 5.09 36.06 15.16
C ALA A 295 4.83 37.29 16.05
N SER A 296 5.12 37.21 17.36
CA SER A 296 4.96 38.33 18.30
C SER A 296 5.95 39.49 18.08
N VAL A 297 7.14 39.23 17.56
CA VAL A 297 8.21 40.25 17.44
C VAL A 297 8.01 41.17 16.23
N THR A 298 7.43 40.63 15.16
CA THR A 298 7.24 41.35 13.88
C THR A 298 6.10 42.37 13.91
N ALA A 299 5.31 42.40 14.99
CA ALA A 299 4.23 43.37 15.18
C ALA A 299 4.70 44.73 15.72
N THR A 300 6.01 44.96 15.84
CA THR A 300 6.53 46.29 16.13
C THR A 300 6.29 47.16 14.89
N PRO A 301 5.37 48.14 14.92
CA PRO A 301 5.10 48.96 13.76
C PRO A 301 6.40 49.65 13.33
N PRO A 302 6.75 49.62 12.03
CA PRO A 302 7.92 50.34 11.55
C PRO A 302 7.79 51.82 11.96
N PRO A 303 8.90 52.47 12.39
CA PRO A 303 8.87 53.89 12.71
C PRO A 303 8.30 54.65 11.51
N ALA A 304 7.35 55.55 11.78
CA ALA A 304 6.60 56.26 10.76
C ALA A 304 7.54 56.84 9.69
N PRO A 305 7.40 56.46 8.41
CA PRO A 305 8.25 57.00 7.36
C PRO A 305 8.00 58.51 7.22
N ALA A 306 9.08 59.28 7.14
CA ALA A 306 9.04 60.69 6.80
C ALA A 306 8.30 60.91 5.46
N PRO A 307 7.58 62.03 5.29
CA PRO A 307 6.73 62.27 4.12
C PRO A 307 7.55 62.22 2.83
N SER A 308 7.28 61.22 2.00
CA SER A 308 7.90 61.06 0.69
C SER A 308 7.08 61.80 -0.37
N PRO A 309 7.72 62.56 -1.29
CA PRO A 309 7.04 63.34 -2.32
C PRO A 309 6.33 62.45 -3.37
N ALA A 310 5.24 62.99 -3.90
CA ALA A 310 4.27 62.32 -4.76
C ALA A 310 4.87 61.69 -6.03
N PRO A 311 4.57 60.42 -6.34
CA PRO A 311 4.94 59.80 -7.61
C PRO A 311 3.95 60.14 -8.74
N PRO A 312 4.41 60.19 -10.01
CA PRO A 312 3.58 60.40 -11.21
C PRO A 312 2.73 59.16 -11.59
N PRO A 313 1.68 59.33 -12.42
CA PRO A 313 0.69 58.28 -12.72
C PRO A 313 1.26 57.12 -13.54
N ALA A 314 0.93 55.89 -13.12
CA ALA A 314 1.33 54.64 -13.77
C ALA A 314 0.33 54.20 -14.87
N PRO A 315 0.79 53.50 -15.93
CA PRO A 315 -0.05 53.05 -17.04
C PRO A 315 -0.89 51.81 -16.70
N THR A 316 -2.13 51.83 -17.17
CA THR A 316 -3.15 50.76 -17.08
C THR A 316 -2.71 49.50 -17.86
N LEU A 317 -2.43 48.40 -17.15
CA LEU A 317 -2.22 47.08 -17.73
C LEU A 317 -3.54 46.30 -17.73
N ALA A 318 -3.90 45.79 -18.91
CA ALA A 318 -5.12 45.03 -19.16
C ALA A 318 -5.14 43.70 -18.39
N THR A 319 -6.25 43.46 -17.70
CA THR A 319 -6.61 42.20 -17.04
C THR A 319 -6.86 41.08 -18.06
N PRO A 320 -6.17 39.94 -18.00
CA PRO A 320 -6.57 38.74 -18.72
C PRO A 320 -7.77 38.09 -18.02
N THR A 321 -8.88 37.99 -18.76
CA THR A 321 -10.08 37.24 -18.38
C THR A 321 -9.78 35.75 -18.43
N THR A 322 -9.37 35.15 -17.31
CA THR A 322 -9.25 33.70 -17.17
C THR A 322 -10.61 33.12 -16.80
N THR A 323 -11.33 32.61 -17.79
CA THR A 323 -12.52 31.77 -17.58
C THR A 323 -12.04 30.43 -17.00
N ALA A 324 -12.00 30.34 -15.67
CA ALA A 324 -11.73 29.10 -14.95
C ALA A 324 -12.99 28.23 -15.00
N GLU A 325 -13.04 27.33 -15.97
CA GLU A 325 -13.98 26.22 -15.99
C GLU A 325 -13.64 25.30 -14.81
N VAL A 326 -14.45 25.35 -13.76
CA VAL A 326 -14.31 24.54 -12.55
C VAL A 326 -14.68 23.09 -12.91
N ALA A 327 -13.75 22.39 -13.55
CA ALA A 327 -13.83 20.95 -13.75
C ALA A 327 -13.89 20.30 -12.37
N SER A 328 -15.08 19.81 -12.00
CA SER A 328 -15.30 19.07 -10.76
C SER A 328 -14.38 17.86 -10.78
N THR A 329 -13.27 17.96 -10.04
CA THR A 329 -12.26 16.92 -9.98
C THR A 329 -12.81 15.84 -9.07
N THR A 330 -13.55 14.89 -9.64
CA THR A 330 -13.99 13.70 -8.91
C THR A 330 -12.74 13.00 -8.41
N VAL A 331 -12.59 12.92 -7.08
CA VAL A 331 -11.48 12.23 -6.45
C VAL A 331 -11.50 10.77 -6.95
N PRO A 332 -10.43 10.29 -7.62
CA PRO A 332 -10.45 8.97 -8.23
C PRO A 332 -10.62 7.89 -7.17
N ASP A 333 -11.34 6.83 -7.50
CA ASP A 333 -11.56 5.71 -6.59
C ASP A 333 -10.22 5.08 -6.17
N PRO A 334 -10.03 4.69 -4.89
CA PRO A 334 -8.77 4.16 -4.41
C PRO A 334 -8.30 2.91 -5.18
N ALA A 335 -9.21 2.08 -5.71
CA ALA A 335 -8.83 0.92 -6.50
C ALA A 335 -8.29 1.33 -7.88
N GLU A 336 -8.87 2.38 -8.49
CA GLU A 336 -8.38 2.95 -9.75
C GLU A 336 -6.97 3.53 -9.59
N ARG A 337 -6.74 4.28 -8.50
CA ARG A 337 -5.42 4.81 -8.16
C ARG A 337 -4.39 3.68 -7.99
N PHE A 338 -4.74 2.63 -7.26
CA PHE A 338 -3.87 1.47 -7.08
C PHE A 338 -3.53 0.80 -8.41
N VAL A 339 -4.51 0.58 -9.29
CA VAL A 339 -4.26 -0.02 -10.61
C VAL A 339 -3.34 0.86 -11.46
N CYS A 340 -3.49 2.19 -11.42
CA CYS A 340 -2.56 3.09 -12.13
C CYS A 340 -1.14 3.03 -11.57
N GLN A 341 -0.97 2.92 -10.25
CA GLN A 341 0.35 2.77 -9.63
C GLN A 341 1.01 1.44 -10.02
N VAL A 342 0.26 0.33 -9.97
CA VAL A 342 0.74 -0.98 -10.42
C VAL A 342 1.08 -0.97 -11.92
N ALA A 343 0.27 -0.32 -12.75
CA ALA A 343 0.55 -0.11 -14.17
C ALA A 343 1.87 0.62 -14.41
N ARG A 344 2.14 1.67 -13.63
CA ARG A 344 3.40 2.42 -13.70
C ARG A 344 4.59 1.57 -13.27
N ALA A 345 4.51 0.92 -12.10
CA ALA A 345 5.56 0.03 -11.62
C ALA A 345 5.84 -1.11 -12.61
N TYR A 346 4.80 -1.64 -13.25
CA TYR A 346 4.92 -2.68 -14.28
C TYR A 346 5.70 -2.18 -15.51
N ARG A 347 5.41 -0.96 -16.00
CA ARG A 347 6.18 -0.36 -17.09
C ARG A 347 7.65 -0.18 -16.72
N GLU A 348 7.91 0.37 -15.53
CA GLU A 348 9.26 0.67 -15.06
C GLU A 348 10.10 -0.59 -14.80
N CYS A 349 9.49 -1.67 -14.31
CA CYS A 349 10.21 -2.92 -13.99
C CYS A 349 10.42 -3.84 -15.20
N PHE A 350 9.52 -3.81 -16.18
CA PHE A 350 9.50 -4.80 -17.28
C PHE A 350 9.64 -4.21 -18.68
N ASP A 351 9.76 -2.89 -18.81
CA ASP A 351 9.82 -2.17 -20.09
C ASP A 351 8.67 -2.52 -21.04
N ARG A 352 7.48 -2.79 -20.47
CA ARG A 352 6.28 -3.22 -21.21
C ARG A 352 5.06 -2.41 -20.79
N ALA A 353 4.29 -1.95 -21.75
CA ALA A 353 3.02 -1.27 -21.48
C ALA A 353 2.00 -2.26 -20.87
N PRO A 354 1.22 -1.84 -19.86
CA PRO A 354 0.10 -2.61 -19.34
C PRO A 354 -0.97 -2.72 -20.43
N THR A 355 -1.64 -3.86 -20.49
CA THR A 355 -2.70 -4.12 -21.46
C THR A 355 -3.94 -4.68 -20.76
N THR A 356 -5.09 -4.54 -21.41
CA THR A 356 -6.41 -4.87 -20.83
C THR A 356 -6.88 -6.29 -21.13
N ARG A 357 -6.16 -7.06 -21.96
CA ARG A 357 -6.61 -8.40 -22.34
C ARG A 357 -6.41 -9.35 -21.17
N ALA A 358 -7.43 -10.17 -20.89
CA ALA A 358 -7.40 -11.11 -19.77
C ALA A 358 -6.25 -12.14 -19.85
N ALA A 359 -5.77 -12.45 -21.06
CA ALA A 359 -4.65 -13.36 -21.27
C ALA A 359 -3.28 -12.70 -21.05
N ASP A 360 -3.20 -11.37 -21.02
CA ASP A 360 -1.92 -10.66 -20.94
C ASP A 360 -1.36 -10.67 -19.51
N PRO A 361 -0.01 -10.58 -19.35
CA PRO A 361 0.65 -10.68 -18.06
C PRO A 361 0.11 -9.69 -17.01
N PHE A 362 -0.10 -8.43 -17.39
CA PHE A 362 -0.56 -7.39 -16.46
C PHE A 362 -1.91 -7.73 -15.80
N ALA A 363 -2.91 -8.13 -16.59
CA ALA A 363 -4.23 -8.50 -16.08
C ALA A 363 -4.20 -9.77 -15.21
N ARG A 364 -3.33 -10.74 -15.56
CA ARG A 364 -3.12 -11.96 -14.76
C ARG A 364 -2.50 -11.65 -13.40
N VAL A 365 -1.50 -10.76 -13.37
CA VAL A 365 -0.84 -10.32 -12.15
C VAL A 365 -1.81 -9.59 -11.24
N LEU A 366 -2.60 -8.64 -11.76
CA LEU A 366 -3.65 -7.97 -10.96
C LEU A 366 -4.67 -8.96 -10.41
N SER A 367 -5.08 -9.96 -11.20
CA SER A 367 -5.97 -11.02 -10.75
C SER A 367 -5.34 -11.89 -9.66
N ALA A 368 -4.05 -12.17 -9.76
CA ALA A 368 -3.31 -12.93 -8.75
C ALA A 368 -3.18 -12.14 -7.44
N ILE A 369 -2.89 -10.83 -7.51
CA ILE A 369 -2.86 -9.94 -6.34
C ILE A 369 -4.24 -9.92 -5.69
N ALA A 370 -5.31 -9.67 -6.46
CA ALA A 370 -6.69 -9.66 -5.95
C ALA A 370 -7.06 -10.96 -5.25
N LYS A 371 -6.68 -12.10 -5.84
CA LYS A 371 -6.94 -13.43 -5.27
C LYS A 371 -6.13 -13.67 -3.99
N ALA A 372 -4.87 -13.24 -3.96
CA ALA A 372 -3.97 -13.45 -2.83
C ALA A 372 -4.39 -12.62 -1.61
N THR A 373 -4.84 -11.38 -1.84
CA THR A 373 -5.15 -10.41 -0.77
C THR A 373 -6.63 -10.35 -0.41
N GLY A 374 -7.51 -10.86 -1.28
CA GLY A 374 -8.96 -10.75 -1.12
C GLY A 374 -9.51 -9.33 -1.34
N LEU A 375 -8.69 -8.39 -1.81
CA LEU A 375 -9.11 -7.02 -2.09
C LEU A 375 -9.85 -6.93 -3.45
N PRO A 376 -10.88 -6.06 -3.56
CA PRO A 376 -11.65 -5.91 -4.78
C PRO A 376 -10.90 -5.07 -5.83
N ILE A 377 -9.80 -5.60 -6.36
CA ILE A 377 -9.00 -4.95 -7.40
C ILE A 377 -9.68 -5.18 -8.77
N PRO A 378 -9.94 -4.12 -9.57
CA PRO A 378 -10.57 -4.27 -10.88
C PRO A 378 -9.61 -4.93 -11.87
N SER A 379 -9.75 -6.24 -12.08
CA SER A 379 -8.96 -7.01 -13.04
C SER A 379 -9.71 -7.41 -14.32
N ARG A 380 -11.01 -7.14 -14.39
CA ARG A 380 -11.84 -7.45 -15.57
C ARG A 380 -11.46 -6.53 -16.74
N PRO A 381 -11.33 -7.03 -17.99
CA PRO A 381 -10.87 -6.24 -19.14
C PRO A 381 -11.58 -4.89 -19.34
N LYS A 382 -12.91 -4.87 -19.20
CA LYS A 382 -13.72 -3.65 -19.35
C LYS A 382 -13.44 -2.62 -18.26
N ALA A 383 -13.32 -3.06 -17.01
CA ALA A 383 -13.01 -2.18 -15.88
C ALA A 383 -11.58 -1.65 -16.02
N LEU A 384 -10.63 -2.54 -16.33
CA LEU A 384 -9.22 -2.17 -16.53
C LEU A 384 -9.06 -1.15 -17.67
N ALA A 385 -9.80 -1.31 -18.76
CA ALA A 385 -9.78 -0.37 -19.87
C ALA A 385 -10.28 1.03 -19.48
N ALA A 386 -11.33 1.11 -18.66
CA ALA A 386 -11.83 2.38 -18.16
C ALA A 386 -10.78 3.06 -17.26
N VAL A 387 -10.17 2.33 -16.33
CA VAL A 387 -9.15 2.86 -15.43
C VAL A 387 -7.91 3.33 -16.19
N LEU A 388 -7.37 2.50 -17.09
CA LEU A 388 -6.18 2.86 -17.85
C LEU A 388 -6.40 4.03 -18.82
N ALA A 389 -7.64 4.24 -19.31
CA ALA A 389 -7.98 5.37 -20.17
C ALA A 389 -8.14 6.70 -19.40
N ASN A 390 -8.46 6.64 -18.10
CA ASN A 390 -8.79 7.81 -17.29
C ASN A 390 -7.58 8.46 -16.58
N GLY A 391 -6.35 8.13 -16.99
CA GLY A 391 -5.15 8.88 -16.59
C GLY A 391 -4.16 8.11 -15.72
N CYS A 392 -3.66 6.98 -16.23
CA CYS A 392 -2.44 6.38 -15.69
C CYS A 392 -1.15 6.92 -16.36
N ASP A 393 -1.20 8.14 -16.91
CA ASP A 393 -0.11 8.79 -17.65
C ASP A 393 0.59 9.89 -16.83
#